data_AF-A0AAD3DRJ4-F1
#
_entry.id   AF-A0AAD3DRJ4-F1
#
_cell.length_a   1.000
_cell.length_b   1.000
_cell.length_c   1.000
_cell.angle_alpha   90.00
_cell.angle_beta   90.00
_cell.angle_gamma   90.00
#
_symmetry.space_group_name_H-M   'P 1'
#
loop_
_entity.id
_entity.type
_entity.pdbx_description
1 polymer ?
#
loop_
_entity_poly.entity_id
_entity_poly.type
_entity_poly.pdbx_seq_one_letter_code
_entity_poly.pdbx_strand_id
1 'polypeptide(L)'
;SDWKNFCLNGDGAPLGKAAAVLCIGNGTTSSAPSWPPSPPPDPPSPSPSPPPPPPPSPPSMPPPTQLTPETPASTLCVTNSSLSECASYVYPAANVTADLNSLCTQMPYMPGCTIMFACQNGTATGDFCRPFTLLSSICYDMPGMSGCKSYRTLCANTSVVPQCKLYPAIPGLPTTKQAKTAVTSICANVSAPECVKCNGLSCPDYLQLLLAVCPGSPAAPGCETYTSWCNASAAWAGSGNLGTYCPALISPPPSPPVPRPPPVVVLGAGTPPPPASAAALCVLNSSLPECVSYVYPDSKIAADLKSLCTDMPYMPGCTIMFACQSGEVTGDFCRNMTLL
;
A
#
# COMPACT_ATOMS: atom_id res chain seq x y z
N SER A 1 -37.44 -18.09 31.14
CA SER A 1 -38.62 -18.11 30.26
C SER A 1 -38.84 -16.77 29.54
N ASP A 2 -37.79 -15.99 29.30
CA ASP A 2 -37.91 -14.57 28.89
C ASP A 2 -37.44 -14.23 27.47
N TRP A 3 -36.93 -15.19 26.70
CA TRP A 3 -36.46 -14.91 25.33
C TRP A 3 -37.62 -14.59 24.37
N LYS A 4 -38.82 -15.10 24.62
CA LYS A 4 -40.01 -14.82 23.78
C LYS A 4 -40.46 -13.35 23.86
N ASN A 5 -40.26 -12.68 25.00
CA ASN A 5 -40.59 -11.25 25.13
C ASN A 5 -39.59 -10.35 24.38
N PHE A 6 -38.36 -10.83 24.14
CA PHE A 6 -37.33 -10.09 23.43
C PHE A 6 -37.60 -9.97 21.91
N CYS A 7 -38.17 -11.00 21.25
CA CYS A 7 -38.54 -10.92 19.83
C CYS A 7 -39.89 -10.20 19.60
N LEU A 8 -40.76 -10.05 20.61
CA LEU A 8 -42.15 -9.59 20.41
C LEU A 8 -42.45 -8.15 20.81
N ASN A 9 -41.73 -7.54 21.77
CA ASN A 9 -42.15 -6.26 22.37
C ASN A 9 -41.02 -5.23 22.60
N GLY A 10 -39.88 -5.35 21.93
CA GLY A 10 -38.75 -4.44 22.14
C GLY A 10 -38.54 -3.42 21.02
N ASP A 11 -38.74 -2.13 21.30
CA ASP A 11 -38.27 -0.98 20.49
C ASP A 11 -36.73 -0.88 20.37
N GLY A 12 -36.01 -1.95 20.72
CA GLY A 12 -34.54 -2.06 20.72
C GLY A 12 -34.00 -3.27 19.96
N ALA A 13 -34.77 -3.85 19.04
CA ALA A 13 -34.27 -4.92 18.20
C ALA A 13 -33.19 -4.39 17.22
N PRO A 14 -31.97 -4.97 17.17
CA PRO A 14 -30.95 -4.53 16.25
C PRO A 14 -31.39 -4.77 14.79
N LEU A 15 -31.54 -3.69 14.03
CA LEU A 15 -31.83 -3.75 12.60
C LEU A 15 -30.57 -4.22 11.85
N GLY A 16 -30.55 -5.50 11.45
CA GLY A 16 -29.50 -6.08 10.62
C GLY A 16 -29.73 -7.56 10.32
N LYS A 17 -29.20 -8.04 9.19
CA LYS A 17 -29.40 -9.42 8.69
C LYS A 17 -28.97 -10.52 9.68
N ALA A 18 -28.15 -10.20 10.67
CA ALA A 18 -27.77 -11.12 11.74
C ALA A 18 -28.92 -11.41 12.74
N ALA A 19 -29.86 -10.47 12.94
CA ALA A 19 -30.99 -10.66 13.85
C ALA A 19 -32.08 -11.58 13.28
N ALA A 20 -32.16 -11.70 11.94
CA ALA A 20 -33.14 -12.55 11.27
C ALA A 20 -32.90 -14.05 11.50
N VAL A 21 -31.68 -14.47 11.84
CA VAL A 21 -31.36 -15.89 12.04
C VAL A 21 -31.90 -16.42 13.38
N LEU A 22 -32.15 -15.55 14.36
CA LEU A 22 -32.52 -15.96 15.73
C LEU A 22 -34.03 -16.05 15.99
N CYS A 23 -34.89 -15.39 15.21
CA CYS A 23 -36.35 -15.43 15.42
C CYS A 23 -37.12 -16.24 14.34
N ILE A 24 -36.44 -16.95 13.40
CA ILE A 24 -37.11 -17.87 12.46
C ILE A 24 -37.27 -19.25 13.12
N GLY A 25 -38.34 -19.40 13.89
CA GLY A 25 -38.75 -20.68 14.46
C GLY A 25 -39.52 -21.50 13.42
N ASN A 26 -38.86 -22.48 12.79
CA ASN A 26 -39.56 -23.59 12.16
C ASN A 26 -39.83 -24.65 13.24
N GLY A 27 -41.09 -25.04 13.40
CA GLY A 27 -41.63 -25.78 14.56
C GLY A 27 -41.19 -27.24 14.68
N THR A 28 -39.89 -27.52 14.71
CA THR A 28 -39.36 -28.80 15.17
C THR A 28 -38.92 -28.67 16.62
N THR A 29 -39.50 -29.51 17.47
CA THR A 29 -39.16 -29.67 18.88
C THR A 29 -37.70 -30.11 19.03
N SER A 30 -36.78 -29.15 19.00
CA SER A 30 -35.37 -29.35 19.34
C SER A 30 -35.25 -29.32 20.85
N SER A 31 -35.02 -30.49 21.45
CA SER A 31 -34.62 -30.62 22.85
C SER A 31 -33.38 -29.78 23.08
N ALA A 32 -33.46 -28.83 24.00
CA ALA A 32 -32.32 -27.98 24.36
C ALA A 32 -31.13 -28.85 24.81
N PRO A 33 -29.92 -28.62 24.28
CA PRO A 33 -28.74 -29.32 24.76
C PRO A 33 -28.55 -29.00 26.25
N SER A 34 -28.24 -30.05 27.01
CA SER A 34 -27.94 -29.98 28.45
C SER A 34 -26.81 -28.98 28.66
N TRP A 35 -27.00 -28.02 29.57
CA TRP A 35 -25.94 -27.10 29.94
C TRP A 35 -24.78 -27.90 30.55
N PRO A 36 -23.52 -27.60 30.18
CA PRO A 36 -22.38 -28.21 30.84
C PRO A 36 -22.38 -27.85 32.33
N PRO A 37 -21.94 -28.76 33.20
CA PRO A 37 -21.84 -28.50 34.64
C PRO A 37 -20.95 -27.28 34.88
N SER A 38 -21.33 -26.46 35.87
CA SER A 38 -20.56 -25.27 36.25
C SER A 38 -19.11 -25.66 36.55
N PRO A 39 -18.12 -24.86 36.07
CA PRO A 39 -16.73 -25.10 36.40
C PRO A 39 -16.52 -25.01 37.93
N PRO A 40 -15.60 -25.80 38.49
CA PRO A 40 -15.24 -25.70 39.90
C PRO A 40 -14.75 -24.29 40.23
N PRO A 41 -14.96 -23.80 41.47
CA PRO A 41 -14.49 -22.50 41.89
C PRO A 41 -12.97 -22.41 41.77
N ASP A 42 -12.49 -21.26 41.28
CA ASP A 42 -11.06 -21.00 41.13
C ASP A 42 -10.33 -21.12 42.48
N PRO A 43 -9.11 -21.67 42.50
CA PRO A 43 -8.29 -21.72 43.70
C PRO A 43 -8.00 -20.29 44.21
N PRO A 44 -7.88 -20.11 45.54
CA PRO A 44 -7.60 -18.81 46.13
C PRO A 44 -6.31 -18.22 45.56
N SER A 45 -6.39 -16.96 45.12
CA SER A 45 -5.25 -16.22 44.59
C SER A 45 -4.08 -16.21 45.59
N PRO A 46 -2.84 -16.51 45.16
CA PRO A 46 -1.67 -16.41 46.02
C PRO A 46 -1.49 -14.97 46.51
N SER A 47 -1.08 -14.80 47.77
CA SER A 47 -0.78 -13.50 48.35
C SER A 47 0.24 -12.73 47.49
N PRO A 48 0.05 -11.42 47.29
CA PRO A 48 0.97 -10.61 46.49
C PRO A 48 2.35 -10.60 47.12
N SER A 49 3.37 -10.93 46.32
CA SER A 49 4.77 -10.80 46.71
C SER A 49 5.10 -9.36 47.09
N PRO A 50 5.97 -9.14 48.08
CA PRO A 50 6.42 -7.81 48.45
C PRO A 50 7.06 -7.09 47.25
N PRO A 51 6.86 -5.77 47.11
CA PRO A 51 7.43 -5.01 46.00
C PRO A 51 8.96 -5.05 46.07
N PRO A 52 9.65 -5.17 44.91
CA PRO A 52 11.10 -5.11 44.87
C PRO A 52 11.62 -3.75 45.36
N PRO A 53 12.83 -3.70 45.93
CA PRO A 53 13.46 -2.46 46.34
C PRO A 53 13.63 -1.51 45.13
N PRO A 54 13.53 -0.19 45.34
CA PRO A 54 13.70 0.78 44.28
C PRO A 54 15.10 0.67 43.66
N PRO A 55 15.23 0.79 42.32
CA PRO A 55 16.53 0.77 41.67
C PRO A 55 17.40 1.96 42.12
N PRO A 56 18.73 1.79 42.18
CA PRO A 56 19.65 2.88 42.49
C PRO A 56 19.49 4.02 41.50
N SER A 57 19.54 5.26 41.99
CA SER A 57 19.41 6.47 41.17
C SER A 57 20.44 6.48 40.03
N PRO A 58 20.02 6.71 38.78
CA PRO A 58 20.95 6.76 37.66
C PRO A 58 21.95 7.91 37.84
N PRO A 59 23.22 7.72 37.47
CA PRO A 59 24.24 8.78 37.51
C PRO A 59 23.79 9.98 36.69
N SER A 60 23.98 11.18 37.24
CA SER A 60 23.63 12.46 36.61
C SER A 60 24.19 12.51 35.18
N MET A 61 23.29 12.54 34.19
CA MET A 61 23.69 12.70 32.79
C MET A 61 24.39 14.05 32.62
N PRO A 62 25.45 14.12 31.80
CA PRO A 62 26.07 15.39 31.45
C PRO A 62 25.03 16.31 30.78
N PRO A 63 25.14 17.63 30.98
CA PRO A 63 24.22 18.60 30.39
C PRO A 63 24.17 18.42 28.86
N PRO A 64 22.98 18.51 28.24
CA PRO A 64 22.85 18.35 26.80
C PRO A 64 23.71 19.39 26.11
N THR A 65 24.70 18.92 25.34
CA THR A 65 25.51 19.75 24.45
C THR A 65 24.54 20.59 23.61
N GLN A 66 24.54 21.90 23.83
CA GLN A 66 23.67 22.83 23.12
C GLN A 66 23.87 22.63 21.62
N LEU A 67 22.77 22.31 20.93
CA LEU A 67 22.68 22.22 19.48
C LEU A 67 23.22 23.53 18.89
N THR A 68 24.31 23.43 18.13
CA THR A 68 24.80 24.52 17.29
C THR A 68 23.64 25.08 16.47
N PRO A 69 23.50 26.42 16.36
CA PRO A 69 22.44 27.06 15.58
C PRO A 69 22.33 26.42 14.20
N GLU A 70 21.12 26.04 13.80
CA GLU A 70 20.82 25.52 12.46
C GLU A 70 21.38 26.49 11.41
N THR A 71 22.46 26.08 10.74
CA THR A 71 23.12 26.90 9.73
C THR A 71 22.13 27.20 8.60
N PRO A 72 22.04 28.46 8.10
CA PRO A 72 21.09 28.87 7.06
C PRO A 72 21.09 28.03 5.77
N ALA A 73 22.11 27.21 5.55
CA ALA A 73 22.18 26.21 4.49
C ALA A 73 21.02 25.18 4.53
N SER A 74 20.43 24.90 5.71
CA SER A 74 19.37 23.89 5.83
C SER A 74 18.09 24.28 5.09
N THR A 75 17.71 25.56 5.15
CA THR A 75 16.49 26.06 4.50
C THR A 75 16.67 26.11 2.98
N LEU A 76 17.86 26.50 2.52
CA LEU A 76 18.13 26.63 1.10
C LEU A 76 18.01 25.27 0.39
N CYS A 77 18.59 24.20 0.95
CA CYS A 77 18.53 22.87 0.33
C CYS A 77 17.13 22.26 0.29
N VAL A 78 16.25 22.59 1.25
CA VAL A 78 14.85 22.15 1.23
C VAL A 78 14.06 22.88 0.13
N THR A 79 14.43 24.12 -0.21
CA THR A 79 13.77 24.91 -1.26
C THR A 79 14.38 24.73 -2.65
N ASN A 80 15.67 24.44 -2.74
CA ASN A 80 16.39 24.17 -3.99
C ASN A 80 17.51 23.15 -3.74
N SER A 81 17.20 21.89 -3.97
CA SER A 81 18.11 20.76 -3.76
C SER A 81 19.11 20.53 -4.88
N SER A 82 19.08 21.34 -5.94
CA SER A 82 19.97 21.22 -7.10
C SER A 82 21.28 22.00 -6.94
N LEU A 83 21.40 22.80 -5.87
CA LEU A 83 22.60 23.57 -5.57
C LEU A 83 23.73 22.65 -5.11
N SER A 84 24.95 22.87 -5.60
CA SER A 84 26.11 22.04 -5.28
C SER A 84 26.43 21.96 -3.78
N GLU A 85 26.12 23.01 -3.01
CA GLU A 85 26.26 23.03 -1.54
C GLU A 85 25.34 22.04 -0.81
N CYS A 86 24.29 21.54 -1.48
CA CYS A 86 23.38 20.55 -0.93
C CYS A 86 23.88 19.11 -1.08
N ALA A 87 25.05 18.89 -1.68
CA ALA A 87 25.61 17.55 -1.89
C ALA A 87 25.93 16.81 -0.58
N SER A 88 26.13 17.53 0.53
CA SER A 88 26.31 16.98 1.87
C SER A 88 25.09 17.16 2.78
N TYR A 89 24.02 17.76 2.27
CA TYR A 89 22.83 18.00 3.06
C TYR A 89 22.13 16.68 3.42
N VAL A 90 21.70 16.59 4.67
CA VAL A 90 20.90 15.47 5.19
C VAL A 90 19.65 16.07 5.81
N TYR A 91 18.49 15.61 5.37
CA TYR A 91 17.23 16.09 5.92
C TYR A 91 17.12 15.64 7.39
N PRO A 92 16.92 16.58 8.33
CA PRO A 92 16.93 16.26 9.75
C PRO A 92 15.92 15.19 10.13
N ALA A 93 16.34 14.22 10.96
CA ALA A 93 15.48 13.10 11.38
C ALA A 93 14.20 13.56 12.12
N ALA A 94 14.28 14.68 12.84
CA ALA A 94 13.12 15.30 13.49
C ALA A 94 12.07 15.75 12.47
N ASN A 95 12.51 16.35 11.35
CA ASN A 95 11.62 16.80 10.28
C ASN A 95 11.01 15.61 9.53
N VAL A 96 11.80 14.56 9.24
CA VAL A 96 11.29 13.31 8.68
C VAL A 96 10.19 12.70 9.56
N THR A 97 10.42 12.68 10.88
CA THR A 97 9.45 12.14 11.84
C THR A 97 8.18 12.99 11.90
N ALA A 98 8.31 14.31 11.88
CA ALA A 98 7.17 15.23 11.84
C ALA A 98 6.34 15.05 10.56
N ASP A 99 7.00 14.93 9.40
CA ASP A 99 6.36 14.69 8.12
C ASP A 99 5.62 13.34 8.11
N LEU A 100 6.27 12.26 8.57
CA LEU A 100 5.66 10.94 8.72
C LEU A 100 4.42 10.95 9.62
N ASN A 101 4.52 11.56 10.80
CA ASN A 101 3.39 11.66 11.74
C ASN A 101 2.23 12.45 11.14
N SER A 102 2.52 13.55 10.44
CA SER A 102 1.51 14.36 9.74
C SER A 102 0.79 13.56 8.64
N LEU A 103 1.54 12.82 7.83
CA LEU A 103 1.00 12.00 6.74
C LEU A 103 0.13 10.85 7.29
N CYS A 104 0.65 10.08 8.24
CA CYS A 104 -0.05 8.92 8.77
C CYS A 104 -1.22 9.26 9.71
N THR A 105 -1.26 10.47 10.27
CA THR A 105 -2.46 10.97 10.98
C THR A 105 -3.58 11.32 9.99
N GLN A 106 -3.25 11.87 8.82
CA GLN A 106 -4.23 12.26 7.81
C GLN A 106 -4.80 11.05 7.05
N MET A 107 -3.97 10.06 6.72
CA MET A 107 -4.38 8.84 6.02
C MET A 107 -3.69 7.60 6.61
N PRO A 108 -4.19 7.06 7.73
CA PRO A 108 -3.56 5.94 8.42
C PRO A 108 -3.57 4.63 7.62
N TYR A 109 -4.45 4.51 6.62
CA TYR A 109 -4.62 3.31 5.79
C TYR A 109 -3.60 3.18 4.63
N MET A 110 -2.65 4.12 4.50
CA MET A 110 -1.63 4.05 3.46
C MET A 110 -0.67 2.88 3.71
N PRO A 111 -0.31 2.08 2.68
CA PRO A 111 0.63 0.96 2.84
C PRO A 111 1.95 1.33 3.54
N GLY A 112 2.50 2.53 3.26
CA GLY A 112 3.70 3.02 3.94
C GLY A 112 3.49 3.29 5.45
N CYS A 113 2.29 3.71 5.86
CA CYS A 113 1.94 3.91 7.27
C CYS A 113 1.77 2.59 8.02
N THR A 114 1.18 1.57 7.37
CA THR A 114 1.12 0.20 7.92
C THR A 114 2.51 -0.33 8.25
N ILE A 115 3.49 -0.12 7.35
CA ILE A 115 4.88 -0.54 7.58
C ILE A 115 5.52 0.29 8.69
N MET A 116 5.31 1.61 8.71
CA MET A 116 5.79 2.47 9.81
C MET A 116 5.33 1.97 11.18
N PHE A 117 4.05 1.63 11.34
CA PHE A 117 3.51 1.12 12.60
C PHE A 117 4.11 -0.23 13.00
N ALA A 118 4.35 -1.13 12.04
CA ALA A 118 5.03 -2.39 12.33
C ALA A 118 6.49 -2.18 12.74
N CYS A 119 7.20 -1.24 12.12
CA CYS A 119 8.55 -0.85 12.52
C CYS A 119 8.58 -0.29 13.94
N GLN A 120 7.61 0.55 14.31
CA GLN A 120 7.47 1.10 15.67
C GLN A 120 7.15 0.02 16.70
N ASN A 121 6.35 -0.98 16.32
CA ASN A 121 5.98 -2.12 17.17
C ASN A 121 7.03 -3.23 17.19
N GLY A 122 8.12 -3.10 16.42
CA GLY A 122 9.18 -4.11 16.32
C GLY A 122 8.76 -5.41 15.59
N THR A 123 7.60 -5.43 14.93
CA THR A 123 7.15 -6.60 14.14
C THR A 123 7.77 -6.64 12.75
N ALA A 124 8.37 -5.53 12.32
CA ALA A 124 9.21 -5.44 11.13
C ALA A 124 10.51 -4.67 11.46
N THR A 125 11.61 -5.03 10.81
CA THR A 125 12.95 -4.44 11.05
C THR A 125 13.73 -4.37 9.75
N GLY A 126 14.68 -3.44 9.62
CA GLY A 126 15.62 -3.37 8.49
C GLY A 126 15.64 -2.03 7.79
N ASP A 127 16.20 -1.98 6.57
CA ASP A 127 16.36 -0.71 5.85
C ASP A 127 15.03 -0.09 5.40
N PHE A 128 13.98 -0.89 5.19
CA PHE A 128 12.63 -0.37 4.93
C PHE A 128 12.01 0.33 6.16
N CYS A 129 12.54 0.07 7.36
CA CYS A 129 12.15 0.78 8.59
C CYS A 129 12.93 2.09 8.81
N ARG A 130 13.83 2.47 7.89
CA ARG A 130 14.50 3.77 7.98
C ARG A 130 13.46 4.87 7.78
N PRO A 131 13.39 5.90 8.65
CA PRO A 131 12.37 6.94 8.55
C PRO A 131 12.31 7.61 7.16
N PHE A 132 13.47 7.85 6.53
CA PHE A 132 13.50 8.47 5.21
C PHE A 132 12.98 7.54 4.09
N THR A 133 13.21 6.24 4.20
CA THR A 133 12.63 5.24 3.27
C THR A 133 11.11 5.17 3.40
N LEU A 134 10.59 5.21 4.64
CA LEU A 134 9.15 5.26 4.89
C LEU A 134 8.53 6.54 4.31
N LEU A 135 9.17 7.70 4.53
CA LEU A 135 8.73 8.97 3.97
C LEU A 135 8.74 8.92 2.43
N SER A 136 9.81 8.40 1.85
CA SER A 136 9.94 8.21 0.40
C SER A 136 8.82 7.34 -0.17
N SER A 137 8.48 6.24 0.52
CA SER A 137 7.43 5.32 0.10
C SER A 137 6.04 5.95 0.14
N ILE A 138 5.72 6.67 1.22
CA ILE A 138 4.44 7.39 1.37
C ILE A 138 4.32 8.51 0.34
N CYS A 139 5.40 9.27 0.12
CA CYS A 139 5.40 10.37 -0.84
C CYS A 139 5.49 9.94 -2.31
N TYR A 140 5.97 8.71 -2.58
CA TYR A 140 5.84 8.08 -3.89
C TYR A 140 4.38 7.73 -4.20
N ASP A 141 3.65 7.20 -3.20
CA ASP A 141 2.22 6.90 -3.31
C ASP A 141 1.37 8.17 -3.51
N MET A 142 1.53 9.16 -2.62
CA MET A 142 0.73 10.39 -2.64
C MET A 142 1.59 11.66 -2.57
N PRO A 143 2.25 12.06 -3.69
CA PRO A 143 3.13 13.23 -3.72
C PRO A 143 2.40 14.57 -3.45
N GLY A 144 1.07 14.60 -3.58
CA GLY A 144 0.29 15.82 -3.37
C GLY A 144 0.09 16.24 -1.91
N MET A 145 0.44 15.38 -0.94
CA MET A 145 0.19 15.66 0.47
C MET A 145 1.11 16.74 1.04
N SER A 146 0.61 17.49 2.04
CA SER A 146 1.35 18.57 2.69
C SER A 146 2.68 18.10 3.31
N GLY A 147 2.68 16.94 3.98
CA GLY A 147 3.89 16.33 4.53
C GLY A 147 4.90 15.84 3.49
N CYS A 148 4.54 15.81 2.21
CA CYS A 148 5.44 15.45 1.10
C CYS A 148 6.06 16.66 0.39
N LYS A 149 5.72 17.89 0.79
CA LYS A 149 6.21 19.11 0.15
C LYS A 149 7.73 19.21 0.19
N SER A 150 8.33 19.06 1.38
CA SER A 150 9.79 19.10 1.57
C SER A 150 10.47 17.96 0.82
N TYR A 151 9.96 16.73 0.95
CA TYR A 151 10.50 15.55 0.25
C TYR A 151 10.52 15.74 -1.27
N ARG A 152 9.45 16.27 -1.87
CA ARG A 152 9.38 16.47 -3.32
C ARG A 152 10.43 17.43 -3.86
N THR A 153 10.66 18.52 -3.15
CA THR A 153 11.71 19.46 -3.55
C THR A 153 13.09 18.86 -3.29
N LEU A 154 13.29 18.23 -2.13
CA LEU A 154 14.55 17.59 -1.76
C LEU A 154 14.94 16.45 -2.71
N CYS A 155 13.98 15.65 -3.16
CA CYS A 155 14.20 14.47 -3.99
C CYS A 155 13.67 14.66 -5.42
N ALA A 156 13.65 15.90 -5.92
CA ALA A 156 13.45 16.18 -7.33
C ALA A 156 14.53 15.49 -8.19
N ASN A 157 14.24 15.24 -9.46
CA ASN A 157 15.15 14.55 -10.38
C ASN A 157 16.53 15.24 -10.53
N THR A 158 16.60 16.56 -10.30
CA THR A 158 17.82 17.37 -10.38
C THR A 158 18.54 17.51 -9.03
N SER A 159 18.05 16.87 -7.98
CA SER A 159 18.61 16.96 -6.64
C SER A 159 20.01 16.37 -6.56
N VAL A 160 20.90 17.06 -5.85
CA VAL A 160 22.22 16.54 -5.46
C VAL A 160 22.23 15.91 -4.07
N VAL A 161 21.10 15.93 -3.35
CA VAL A 161 20.98 15.40 -1.99
C VAL A 161 21.12 13.87 -2.02
N PRO A 162 22.16 13.29 -1.39
CA PRO A 162 22.47 11.86 -1.51
C PRO A 162 21.42 10.98 -0.84
N GLN A 163 20.75 11.49 0.20
CA GLN A 163 19.76 10.76 0.99
C GLN A 163 18.63 10.18 0.13
N CYS A 164 18.22 10.88 -0.94
CA CYS A 164 17.16 10.44 -1.86
C CYS A 164 17.52 9.18 -2.66
N LYS A 165 18.82 8.95 -2.90
CA LYS A 165 19.32 7.74 -3.59
C LYS A 165 19.61 6.61 -2.61
N LEU A 166 20.11 6.96 -1.42
CA LEU A 166 20.47 5.99 -0.38
C LEU A 166 19.25 5.33 0.27
N TYR A 167 18.14 6.06 0.38
CA TYR A 167 16.92 5.62 1.04
C TYR A 167 15.71 5.77 0.11
N PRO A 168 15.67 4.98 -0.99
CA PRO A 168 14.57 5.05 -1.95
C PRO A 168 13.29 4.47 -1.34
N ALA A 169 12.17 4.68 -2.03
CA ALA A 169 10.90 4.05 -1.71
C ALA A 169 11.02 2.51 -1.73
N ILE A 170 10.21 1.85 -0.90
CA ILE A 170 10.18 0.38 -0.80
C ILE A 170 9.77 -0.19 -2.17
N PRO A 171 10.63 -1.00 -2.82
CA PRO A 171 10.37 -1.47 -4.18
C PRO A 171 9.09 -2.30 -4.29
N GLY A 172 8.22 -1.89 -5.21
CA GLY A 172 6.97 -2.59 -5.50
C GLY A 172 5.91 -2.48 -4.41
N LEU A 173 6.12 -1.69 -3.35
CA LEU A 173 5.07 -1.40 -2.38
C LEU A 173 3.86 -0.84 -3.12
N PRO A 174 2.65 -1.43 -2.98
CA PRO A 174 1.50 -0.92 -3.69
C PRO A 174 1.19 0.49 -3.23
N THR A 175 0.81 1.34 -4.18
CA THR A 175 0.14 2.60 -3.88
C THR A 175 -1.17 2.33 -3.14
N THR A 176 -1.66 3.28 -2.35
CA THR A 176 -2.97 3.17 -1.69
C THR A 176 -4.08 2.93 -2.70
N LYS A 177 -3.97 3.52 -3.89
CA LYS A 177 -4.91 3.28 -5.00
C LYS A 177 -4.86 1.82 -5.47
N GLN A 178 -3.68 1.26 -5.72
CA GLN A 178 -3.51 -0.15 -6.10
C GLN A 178 -4.01 -1.09 -5.00
N ALA A 179 -3.64 -0.83 -3.74
CA ALA A 179 -4.07 -1.64 -2.61
C ALA A 179 -5.59 -1.61 -2.44
N LYS A 180 -6.25 -0.45 -2.60
CA LYS A 180 -7.71 -0.34 -2.58
C LYS A 180 -8.38 -1.15 -3.69
N THR A 181 -7.88 -1.05 -4.92
CA THR A 181 -8.41 -1.83 -6.06
C THR A 181 -8.26 -3.34 -5.81
N ALA A 182 -7.07 -3.77 -5.36
CA ALA A 182 -6.79 -5.16 -5.05
C ALA A 182 -7.72 -5.71 -3.95
N VAL A 183 -7.87 -4.98 -2.84
CA VAL A 183 -8.78 -5.36 -1.75
C VAL A 183 -10.23 -5.42 -2.21
N THR A 184 -10.67 -4.47 -3.03
CA THR A 184 -12.04 -4.49 -3.60
C THR A 184 -12.26 -5.74 -4.46
N SER A 185 -11.26 -6.11 -5.27
CA SER A 185 -11.28 -7.32 -6.10
C SER A 185 -11.34 -8.60 -5.25
N ILE A 186 -10.51 -8.68 -4.20
CA ILE A 186 -10.49 -9.81 -3.27
C ILE A 186 -11.84 -9.95 -2.58
N CYS A 187 -12.36 -8.87 -2.00
CA CYS A 187 -13.60 -8.93 -1.24
C CYS A 187 -14.87 -9.13 -2.09
N ALA A 188 -14.79 -8.93 -3.40
CA ALA A 188 -15.84 -9.32 -4.33
C ALA A 188 -15.86 -10.84 -4.62
N ASN A 189 -14.73 -11.52 -4.50
CA ASN A 189 -14.55 -12.92 -4.93
C ASN A 189 -14.25 -13.90 -3.78
N VAL A 190 -13.83 -13.40 -2.63
CA VAL A 190 -13.41 -14.20 -1.48
C VAL A 190 -14.19 -13.77 -0.25
N SER A 191 -14.77 -14.74 0.46
CA SER A 191 -15.36 -14.51 1.77
C SER A 191 -14.27 -14.59 2.84
N ALA A 192 -13.72 -13.44 3.22
CA ALA A 192 -12.73 -13.32 4.29
C ALA A 192 -13.28 -12.49 5.46
N PRO A 193 -13.02 -12.85 6.73
CA PRO A 193 -13.44 -12.05 7.89
C PRO A 193 -13.00 -10.58 7.82
N GLU A 194 -11.83 -10.34 7.23
CA GLU A 194 -11.23 -9.02 7.06
C GLU A 194 -12.04 -8.14 6.10
N CYS A 195 -12.71 -8.74 5.11
CA CYS A 195 -13.55 -8.03 4.16
C CYS A 195 -14.76 -7.38 4.82
N VAL A 196 -15.21 -7.88 5.97
CA VAL A 196 -16.32 -7.26 6.74
C VAL A 196 -15.91 -5.90 7.33
N LYS A 197 -14.60 -5.70 7.55
CA LYS A 197 -14.05 -4.43 8.06
C LYS A 197 -13.86 -3.39 6.95
N CYS A 198 -13.91 -3.83 5.70
CA CYS A 198 -13.84 -3.00 4.52
C CYS A 198 -15.25 -2.75 3.97
N ASN A 199 -15.61 -1.49 3.79
CA ASN A 199 -16.71 -1.14 2.89
C ASN A 199 -16.09 -0.59 1.59
N GLY A 200 -16.79 -0.63 0.46
CA GLY A 200 -16.23 -0.18 -0.83
C GLY A 200 -15.71 1.28 -0.83
N LEU A 201 -15.99 2.05 0.23
CA LEU A 201 -15.54 3.41 0.42
C LEU A 201 -14.28 3.51 1.30
N SER A 202 -14.13 2.65 2.30
CA SER A 202 -13.09 2.73 3.34
C SER A 202 -12.68 1.36 3.87
N CYS A 203 -11.38 1.21 4.09
CA CYS A 203 -10.78 0.11 4.84
C CYS A 203 -9.88 0.69 5.93
N PRO A 204 -9.81 0.08 7.12
CA PRO A 204 -8.87 0.49 8.16
C PRO A 204 -7.41 0.38 7.69
N ASP A 205 -7.10 -0.68 6.93
CA ASP A 205 -5.77 -0.96 6.42
C ASP A 205 -5.87 -1.88 5.19
N TYR A 206 -5.56 -1.34 4.01
CA TYR A 206 -5.62 -2.12 2.77
C TYR A 206 -4.50 -3.16 2.70
N LEU A 207 -3.30 -2.84 3.20
CA LEU A 207 -2.15 -3.73 3.13
C LEU A 207 -2.36 -4.96 4.01
N GLN A 208 -2.87 -4.78 5.23
CA GLN A 208 -3.17 -5.88 6.15
C GLN A 208 -4.16 -6.89 5.58
N LEU A 209 -5.16 -6.45 4.82
CA LEU A 209 -6.08 -7.40 4.17
C LEU A 209 -5.36 -8.23 3.09
N LEU A 210 -4.49 -7.61 2.29
CA LEU A 210 -3.66 -8.33 1.32
C LEU A 210 -2.78 -9.38 2.02
N LEU A 211 -2.16 -9.00 3.15
CA LEU A 211 -1.31 -9.88 3.95
C LEU A 211 -2.07 -11.05 4.58
N ALA A 212 -3.34 -10.84 4.96
CA ALA A 212 -4.16 -11.89 5.57
C ALA A 212 -4.65 -12.91 4.53
N VAL A 213 -5.06 -12.46 3.34
CA VAL A 213 -5.74 -13.31 2.36
C VAL A 213 -4.78 -13.93 1.36
N CYS A 214 -3.84 -13.15 0.82
CA CYS A 214 -3.07 -13.57 -0.35
C CYS A 214 -2.06 -14.70 -0.12
N PRO A 215 -1.42 -14.85 1.06
CA PRO A 215 -0.57 -16.02 1.30
C PRO A 215 -1.31 -17.36 1.16
N GLY A 216 -2.60 -17.41 1.53
CA GLY A 216 -3.42 -18.62 1.43
C GLY A 216 -4.09 -18.81 0.07
N SER A 217 -4.09 -17.79 -0.79
CA SER A 217 -4.77 -17.82 -2.10
C SER A 217 -4.10 -16.85 -3.09
N PRO A 218 -2.85 -17.11 -3.51
CA PRO A 218 -2.09 -16.19 -4.36
C PRO A 218 -2.70 -16.00 -5.76
N ALA A 219 -3.54 -16.94 -6.21
CA ALA A 219 -4.27 -16.87 -7.48
C ALA A 219 -5.62 -16.13 -7.38
N ALA A 220 -6.02 -15.68 -6.19
CA ALA A 220 -7.25 -14.90 -6.03
C ALA A 220 -7.13 -13.54 -6.74
N PRO A 221 -8.20 -13.04 -7.40
CA PRO A 221 -8.17 -11.71 -8.02
C PRO A 221 -7.77 -10.61 -7.03
N GLY A 222 -6.78 -9.80 -7.37
CA GLY A 222 -6.19 -8.76 -6.51
C GLY A 222 -4.88 -9.17 -5.83
N CYS A 223 -4.61 -10.48 -5.68
CA CYS A 223 -3.39 -10.96 -5.03
C CYS A 223 -2.13 -10.89 -5.90
N GLU A 224 -2.27 -10.56 -7.19
CA GLU A 224 -1.15 -10.22 -8.06
C GLU A 224 -0.40 -8.97 -7.58
N THR A 225 -1.12 -8.00 -6.99
CA THR A 225 -0.52 -6.78 -6.42
C THR A 225 0.41 -7.12 -5.26
N TYR A 226 -0.06 -7.97 -4.34
CA TYR A 226 0.74 -8.48 -3.22
C TYR A 226 1.94 -9.31 -3.70
N THR A 227 1.72 -10.20 -4.67
CA THR A 227 2.78 -11.07 -5.20
C THR A 227 3.87 -10.25 -5.90
N SER A 228 3.48 -9.24 -6.68
CA SER A 228 4.39 -8.30 -7.34
C SER A 228 5.24 -7.53 -6.34
N TRP A 229 4.61 -7.01 -5.27
CA TRP A 229 5.32 -6.35 -4.18
C TRP A 229 6.34 -7.27 -3.53
N CYS A 230 5.94 -8.48 -3.16
CA CYS A 230 6.85 -9.43 -2.51
C CYS A 230 8.02 -9.85 -3.39
N ASN A 231 7.80 -10.01 -4.70
CA ASN A 231 8.88 -10.27 -5.65
C ASN A 231 9.85 -9.08 -5.76
N ALA A 232 9.34 -7.85 -5.87
CA ALA A 232 10.15 -6.65 -5.98
C ALA A 232 10.96 -6.37 -4.70
N SER A 233 10.37 -6.65 -3.54
CA SER A 233 11.01 -6.45 -2.24
C SER A 233 11.93 -7.60 -1.82
N ALA A 234 12.02 -8.70 -2.57
CA ALA A 234 12.88 -9.84 -2.24
C ALA A 234 14.37 -9.45 -2.12
N ALA A 235 14.83 -8.46 -2.90
CA ALA A 235 16.20 -7.94 -2.81
C ALA A 235 16.51 -7.27 -1.46
N TRP A 236 15.47 -6.86 -0.70
CA TRP A 236 15.59 -6.21 0.60
C TRP A 236 15.44 -7.18 1.76
N ALA A 237 15.16 -8.46 1.50
CA ALA A 237 15.03 -9.48 2.55
C ALA A 237 16.34 -9.69 3.34
N GLY A 238 17.50 -9.35 2.75
CA GLY A 238 18.80 -9.46 3.43
C GLY A 238 19.08 -8.37 4.46
N SER A 239 18.36 -7.24 4.43
CA SER A 239 18.59 -6.12 5.35
C SER A 239 17.62 -6.07 6.52
N GLY A 240 16.71 -7.04 6.65
CA GLY A 240 15.68 -6.99 7.68
C GLY A 240 14.65 -8.12 7.65
N ASN A 241 13.69 -8.07 8.59
CA ASN A 241 12.56 -9.00 8.63
C ASN A 241 11.36 -8.46 7.83
N LEU A 242 11.56 -8.24 6.52
CA LEU A 242 10.42 -8.07 5.61
C LEU A 242 9.66 -9.39 5.40
N GLY A 243 10.27 -10.52 5.79
CA GLY A 243 9.66 -11.84 5.76
C GLY A 243 8.35 -11.94 6.55
N THR A 244 8.10 -11.05 7.52
CA THR A 244 6.77 -10.93 8.16
C THR A 244 5.67 -10.57 7.16
N TYR A 245 5.99 -9.75 6.15
CA TYR A 245 5.05 -9.29 5.14
C TYR A 245 5.00 -10.18 3.92
N CYS A 246 6.17 -10.69 3.54
CA CYS A 246 6.33 -11.60 2.44
C CYS A 246 6.89 -12.91 2.99
N PRO A 247 6.11 -13.65 3.80
CA PRO A 247 6.51 -14.97 4.26
C PRO A 247 6.85 -15.74 3.00
N ALA A 248 8.13 -16.12 2.91
CA ALA A 248 8.82 -16.43 1.67
C ALA A 248 7.84 -17.02 0.66
N LEU A 249 7.75 -16.45 -0.54
CA LEU A 249 7.36 -17.25 -1.69
C LEU A 249 8.36 -18.41 -1.68
N ILE A 250 7.99 -19.53 -1.05
CA ILE A 250 8.86 -20.57 -0.49
C ILE A 250 9.53 -21.27 -1.65
N SER A 251 10.57 -20.64 -2.19
CA SER A 251 11.11 -20.92 -3.51
C SER A 251 10.03 -20.83 -4.61
N PRO A 252 10.32 -20.29 -5.81
CA PRO A 252 9.62 -20.84 -6.97
C PRO A 252 9.82 -22.37 -6.88
N PRO A 253 8.80 -23.23 -7.07
CA PRO A 253 9.03 -24.65 -7.22
C PRO A 253 10.20 -24.80 -8.20
N PRO A 254 11.22 -25.64 -7.91
CA PRO A 254 12.41 -25.74 -8.74
C PRO A 254 11.92 -25.82 -10.17
N SER A 255 12.30 -24.84 -11.00
CA SER A 255 11.84 -24.81 -12.38
C SER A 255 12.06 -26.21 -12.93
N PRO A 256 11.04 -26.86 -13.55
CA PRO A 256 11.26 -28.16 -14.17
C PRO A 256 12.52 -28.03 -15.02
N PRO A 257 13.46 -29.00 -14.95
CA PRO A 257 14.74 -28.88 -15.63
C PRO A 257 14.45 -28.45 -17.05
N VAL A 258 14.88 -27.23 -17.41
CA VAL A 258 14.70 -26.69 -18.75
C VAL A 258 15.24 -27.77 -19.67
N PRO A 259 14.41 -28.39 -20.55
CA PRO A 259 14.91 -29.37 -21.48
C PRO A 259 16.08 -28.72 -22.20
N ARG A 260 17.27 -29.30 -22.04
CA ARG A 260 18.48 -28.79 -22.67
C ARG A 260 18.14 -28.60 -24.15
N PRO A 261 18.10 -27.36 -24.68
CA PRO A 261 17.78 -27.16 -26.08
C PRO A 261 18.78 -28.00 -26.88
N PRO A 262 18.32 -28.73 -27.93
CA PRO A 262 19.25 -29.39 -28.84
C PRO A 262 20.27 -28.36 -29.35
N PRO A 263 21.51 -28.78 -29.64
CA PRO A 263 22.55 -27.87 -30.12
C PRO A 263 22.00 -27.04 -31.28
N VAL A 264 21.86 -25.74 -31.04
CA VAL A 264 21.43 -24.78 -32.05
C VAL A 264 22.57 -24.68 -33.06
N VAL A 265 22.35 -25.26 -34.23
CA VAL A 265 23.19 -24.97 -35.40
C VAL A 265 22.96 -23.49 -35.73
N VAL A 266 23.95 -22.66 -35.41
CA VAL A 266 23.96 -21.24 -35.77
C VAL A 266 24.16 -21.15 -37.28
N LEU A 267 23.05 -21.09 -38.01
CA LEU A 267 23.00 -20.74 -39.42
C LEU A 267 22.29 -19.39 -39.55
N GLY A 268 23.04 -18.38 -40.00
CA GLY A 268 22.48 -17.16 -40.60
C GLY A 268 22.45 -15.94 -39.69
N ALA A 269 23.20 -14.92 -40.12
CA ALA A 269 23.12 -13.55 -39.61
C ALA A 269 21.70 -12.99 -39.81
N GLY A 270 20.93 -12.94 -38.71
CA GLY A 270 19.71 -12.16 -38.63
C GLY A 270 20.04 -10.69 -38.45
N THR A 271 19.48 -9.86 -39.32
CA THR A 271 19.55 -8.39 -39.30
C THR A 271 19.15 -7.81 -37.93
N PRO A 272 19.76 -6.68 -37.52
CA PRO A 272 19.47 -6.03 -36.23
C PRO A 272 17.98 -5.70 -36.07
N PRO A 273 17.42 -5.75 -34.84
CA PRO A 273 16.07 -5.30 -34.58
C PRO A 273 15.92 -3.83 -35.03
N PRO A 274 14.77 -3.46 -35.63
CA PRO A 274 14.54 -2.08 -36.04
C PRO A 274 14.65 -1.18 -34.80
N PRO A 275 15.28 0.01 -34.92
CA PRO A 275 15.35 0.95 -33.81
C PRO A 275 13.93 1.23 -33.29
N ALA A 276 13.76 1.23 -31.96
CA ALA A 276 12.54 1.69 -31.34
C ALA A 276 12.17 3.04 -31.96
N SER A 277 10.98 3.14 -32.55
CA SER A 277 10.57 4.36 -33.22
C SER A 277 10.60 5.51 -32.22
N ALA A 278 10.99 6.71 -32.66
CA ALA A 278 11.03 7.91 -31.82
C ALA A 278 9.71 8.14 -31.05
N ALA A 279 8.59 7.67 -31.60
CA ALA A 279 7.28 7.64 -30.96
C ALA A 279 7.29 6.92 -29.60
N ALA A 280 7.94 5.75 -29.48
CA ALA A 280 7.97 5.00 -28.22
C ALA A 280 8.76 5.74 -27.12
N LEU A 281 9.84 6.44 -27.50
CA LEU A 281 10.62 7.24 -26.56
C LEU A 281 9.85 8.49 -26.09
N CYS A 282 9.10 9.15 -26.98
CA CYS A 282 8.31 10.31 -26.63
C CYS A 282 7.08 10.00 -25.78
N VAL A 283 6.49 8.81 -25.92
CA VAL A 283 5.41 8.34 -25.04
C VAL A 283 5.91 8.09 -23.61
N LEU A 284 7.14 7.59 -23.48
CA LEU A 284 7.74 7.30 -22.16
C LEU A 284 8.35 8.54 -21.50
N ASN A 285 8.90 9.46 -22.29
CA ASN A 285 9.56 10.66 -21.80
C ASN A 285 9.34 11.86 -22.75
N SER A 286 8.25 12.59 -22.51
CA SER A 286 7.90 13.80 -23.26
C SER A 286 8.85 14.99 -23.05
N SER A 287 9.81 14.87 -22.12
CA SER A 287 10.77 15.94 -21.80
C SER A 287 11.99 15.94 -22.71
N LEU A 288 12.13 14.94 -23.60
CA LEU A 288 13.23 14.89 -24.55
C LEU A 288 13.07 16.00 -25.61
N PRO A 289 14.14 16.71 -25.98
CA PRO A 289 14.08 17.83 -26.93
C PRO A 289 13.58 17.42 -28.32
N GLU A 290 13.75 16.16 -28.70
CA GLU A 290 13.23 15.57 -29.95
C GLU A 290 11.72 15.32 -29.94
N CYS A 291 11.06 15.39 -28.78
CA CYS A 291 9.63 15.17 -28.63
C CYS A 291 8.79 16.45 -28.69
N VAL A 292 9.43 17.62 -28.83
CA VAL A 292 8.75 18.92 -28.87
C VAL A 292 7.74 19.02 -30.02
N SER A 293 8.00 18.35 -31.15
CA SER A 293 7.10 18.30 -32.30
C SER A 293 6.31 16.99 -32.43
N TYR A 294 6.39 16.10 -31.43
CA TYR A 294 5.69 14.83 -31.48
C TYR A 294 4.21 15.02 -31.11
N VAL A 295 3.32 14.68 -32.04
CA VAL A 295 1.88 14.65 -31.81
C VAL A 295 1.46 13.20 -31.62
N TYR A 296 0.89 12.88 -30.46
CA TYR A 296 0.38 11.55 -30.18
C TYR A 296 -0.86 11.29 -31.06
N PRO A 297 -0.94 10.20 -31.83
CA PRO A 297 -2.05 10.00 -32.76
C PRO A 297 -3.39 9.81 -32.03
N ASP A 298 -4.44 10.51 -32.45
CA ASP A 298 -5.80 10.38 -31.89
C ASP A 298 -6.29 8.92 -31.88
N SER A 299 -5.98 8.16 -32.94
CA SER A 299 -6.30 6.72 -33.01
C SER A 299 -5.65 5.87 -31.90
N LYS A 300 -4.51 6.31 -31.36
CA LYS A 300 -3.82 5.67 -30.24
C LYS A 300 -4.37 6.13 -28.89
N ILE A 301 -4.72 7.41 -28.76
CA ILE A 301 -5.39 7.93 -27.56
C ILE A 301 -6.69 7.15 -27.31
N ALA A 302 -7.56 7.01 -28.31
CA ALA A 302 -8.81 6.28 -28.16
C ALA A 302 -8.61 4.81 -27.75
N ALA A 303 -7.58 4.15 -28.30
CA ALA A 303 -7.25 2.77 -27.95
C ALA A 303 -6.72 2.64 -26.52
N ASP A 304 -5.84 3.55 -26.10
CA ASP A 304 -5.25 3.57 -24.76
C ASP A 304 -6.28 3.99 -23.71
N LEU A 305 -7.15 4.96 -24.00
CA LEU A 305 -8.27 5.35 -23.13
C LEU A 305 -9.24 4.19 -22.95
N LYS A 306 -9.55 3.46 -24.04
CA LYS A 306 -10.38 2.26 -23.97
C LYS A 306 -9.72 1.16 -23.13
N SER A 307 -8.42 0.92 -23.30
CA SER A 307 -7.67 -0.03 -22.47
C SER A 307 -7.71 0.40 -20.99
N LEU A 308 -7.39 1.67 -20.71
CA LEU A 308 -7.37 2.24 -19.38
C LEU A 308 -8.74 2.15 -18.68
N CYS A 309 -9.83 2.40 -19.42
CA CYS A 309 -11.19 2.34 -18.91
C CYS A 309 -11.74 0.91 -18.82
N THR A 310 -11.16 -0.03 -19.54
CA THR A 310 -11.43 -1.47 -19.35
C THR A 310 -10.77 -1.95 -18.05
N ASP A 311 -9.53 -1.50 -17.78
CA ASP A 311 -8.76 -1.89 -16.60
C ASP A 311 -9.22 -1.14 -15.33
N MET A 312 -9.73 0.08 -15.46
CA MET A 312 -10.17 0.95 -14.35
C MET A 312 -11.56 1.57 -14.63
N PRO A 313 -12.66 0.79 -14.62
CA PRO A 313 -13.99 1.26 -15.04
C PRO A 313 -14.59 2.37 -14.16
N TYR A 314 -14.11 2.53 -12.93
CA TYR A 314 -14.64 3.49 -11.95
C TYR A 314 -13.92 4.86 -11.96
N MET A 315 -13.02 5.11 -12.91
CA MET A 315 -12.48 6.45 -13.13
C MET A 315 -13.61 7.40 -13.58
N PRO A 316 -13.77 8.59 -12.97
CA PRO A 316 -14.83 9.53 -13.35
C PRO A 316 -14.87 9.84 -14.86
N GLY A 317 -13.70 9.89 -15.52
CA GLY A 317 -13.61 10.07 -16.97
C GLY A 317 -14.09 8.87 -17.79
N CYS A 318 -13.95 7.64 -17.27
CA CYS A 318 -14.38 6.43 -17.97
C CYS A 318 -15.89 6.27 -17.97
N THR A 319 -16.57 6.65 -16.89
CA THR A 319 -18.04 6.68 -16.86
C THR A 319 -18.60 7.61 -17.94
N ILE A 320 -17.99 8.79 -18.13
CA ILE A 320 -18.42 9.73 -19.16
C ILE A 320 -18.11 9.19 -20.56
N MET A 321 -16.94 8.57 -20.75
CA MET A 321 -16.59 7.92 -22.02
C MET A 321 -17.58 6.82 -22.41
N PHE A 322 -17.97 5.93 -21.48
CA PHE A 322 -18.95 4.89 -21.73
C PHE A 322 -20.36 5.46 -21.98
N ALA A 323 -20.74 6.54 -21.30
CA ALA A 323 -22.01 7.23 -21.53
C ALA A 323 -22.06 7.92 -22.92
N CYS A 324 -20.93 8.46 -23.40
CA CYS A 324 -20.82 8.98 -24.76
C CYS A 324 -20.86 7.86 -25.81
N GLN A 325 -20.20 6.72 -25.57
CA GLN A 325 -20.19 5.59 -26.51
C GLN A 325 -21.53 4.86 -26.62
N SER A 326 -22.28 4.79 -25.52
CA SER A 326 -23.62 4.19 -25.47
C SER A 326 -24.71 5.11 -26.02
N GLY A 327 -24.40 6.38 -26.29
CA GLY A 327 -25.35 7.39 -26.74
C GLY A 327 -26.27 7.93 -25.64
N GLU A 328 -26.01 7.59 -24.37
CA GLU A 328 -26.74 8.15 -23.22
C GLU A 328 -26.46 9.64 -23.02
N VAL A 329 -25.24 10.09 -23.35
CA VAL A 329 -24.86 11.50 -23.35
C VAL A 329 -24.56 11.92 -24.79
N THR A 330 -25.19 13.01 -25.22
CA THR A 330 -24.96 13.61 -26.54
C THR A 330 -24.56 15.08 -26.40
N GLY A 331 -23.84 15.61 -27.39
CA GLY A 331 -23.44 17.02 -27.44
C GLY A 331 -21.97 17.22 -27.81
N ASP A 332 -21.56 18.48 -27.88
CA ASP A 332 -20.20 18.88 -28.26
C ASP A 332 -19.14 18.36 -27.30
N PHE A 333 -19.52 18.10 -26.05
CA PHE A 333 -18.68 17.46 -25.05
C PHE A 333 -18.22 16.05 -25.50
N CYS A 334 -19.15 15.21 -25.98
CA CYS A 334 -18.80 13.87 -26.48
C CYS A 334 -18.04 13.95 -27.82
N ARG A 335 -18.33 14.95 -28.68
CA ARG A 335 -17.55 15.15 -29.93
C ARG A 335 -16.10 15.47 -29.64
N ASN A 336 -15.82 16.37 -28.70
CA ASN A 336 -14.45 16.72 -28.33
C ASN A 336 -13.73 15.58 -27.63
N MET A 337 -14.45 14.70 -26.93
CA MET A 337 -13.87 13.51 -26.28
C MET A 337 -13.61 12.34 -27.24
N THR A 338 -14.21 12.35 -28.45
CA THR A 338 -13.96 11.36 -29.51
C THR A 338 -12.86 11.83 -30.49
N LEU A 339 -12.50 13.11 -30.43
CA LEU A 339 -11.42 13.74 -31.21
C LEU A 339 -10.12 13.88 -30.41
N LEU A 340 -10.11 13.48 -29.14
CA LEU A 340 -8.91 13.22 -28.35
C LEU A 340 -8.62 11.73 -28.47
#